data_AF-A0A398B4H5-F1
#
_entry.id   AF-A0A398B4H5-F1
#
_cell.length_a   1.000
_cell.length_b   1.000
_cell.length_c   1.000
_cell.angle_alpha   90.00
_cell.angle_beta   90.00
_cell.angle_gamma   90.00
#
_symmetry.space_group_name_H-M   'P 1'
#
loop_
_entity.id
_entity.type
_entity.pdbx_description
1 polymer ?
#
loop_
_entity_poly.entity_id
_entity_poly.type
_entity_poly.pdbx_seq_one_letter_code
_entity_poly.pdbx_strand_id
1 'polypeptide(L)'
;MASQNIKLNLDELESALSALKASISDFKSYTTNFRSGTRSQLKSFNSDFVDAVDDLLDNMNDDSNTKLLKHLDAIHDAGAMLVKQMKETDEKIGTKIRGGSK
;
A
#
# COMPACT_ATOMS: atom_id res chain seq x y z
N MET A 1 40.47 -16.66 7.67
CA MET A 1 39.21 -16.91 6.93
C MET A 1 38.27 -15.76 7.22
N ALA A 2 38.06 -14.86 6.27
CA ALA A 2 37.09 -13.78 6.43
C ALA A 2 35.69 -14.41 6.43
N SER A 3 35.01 -14.37 7.57
CA SER A 3 33.61 -14.79 7.70
C SER A 3 32.76 -13.91 6.78
N GLN A 4 32.44 -14.44 5.59
CA GLN A 4 31.55 -13.79 4.63
C GLN A 4 30.19 -13.62 5.30
N ASN A 5 29.86 -12.38 5.63
CA ASN A 5 28.56 -11.99 6.15
C ASN A 5 27.63 -11.89 4.93
N ILE A 6 27.14 -13.03 4.45
CA ILE A 6 26.12 -13.06 3.39
C ILE A 6 24.84 -12.53 4.04
N LYS A 7 24.54 -11.27 3.79
CA LYS A 7 23.27 -10.63 4.15
C LYS A 7 22.48 -10.37 2.89
N LEU A 8 21.19 -10.68 2.91
CA LEU A 8 20.27 -10.22 1.87
C LEU A 8 20.20 -8.69 1.87
N ASN A 9 20.35 -8.10 0.68
CA ASN A 9 20.01 -6.69 0.46
C ASN A 9 18.51 -6.61 0.16
N LEU A 10 17.76 -5.93 1.03
CA LEU A 10 16.31 -5.76 0.92
C LEU A 10 15.92 -4.29 0.70
N ASP A 11 16.89 -3.39 0.52
CA ASP A 11 16.67 -1.94 0.50
C ASP A 11 15.73 -1.52 -0.65
N GLU A 12 15.84 -2.16 -1.81
CA GLU A 12 14.97 -1.90 -2.96
C GLU A 12 13.53 -2.34 -2.68
N LEU A 13 13.34 -3.49 -2.01
CA LEU A 13 12.01 -4.01 -1.68
C LEU A 13 11.34 -3.13 -0.61
N GLU A 14 12.10 -2.68 0.40
CA GLU A 14 11.61 -1.75 1.42
C GLU A 14 11.25 -0.38 0.83
N SER A 15 12.07 0.09 -0.11
CA SER A 15 11.81 1.33 -0.85
C SER A 15 10.54 1.21 -1.70
N ALA A 16 10.37 0.09 -2.40
CA ALA A 16 9.17 -0.17 -3.20
C ALA A 16 7.90 -0.25 -2.33
N LEU A 17 7.95 -0.89 -1.16
CA LEU A 17 6.83 -0.93 -0.22
C LEU A 17 6.49 0.45 0.33
N SER A 18 7.50 1.25 0.64
CA SER A 18 7.30 2.64 1.09
C SER A 18 6.64 3.49 0.01
N ALA A 19 7.08 3.36 -1.24
CA ALA A 19 6.49 4.04 -2.39
C ALA A 19 5.05 3.59 -2.66
N LEU A 20 4.76 2.29 -2.52
CA LEU A 20 3.41 1.74 -2.63
C LEU A 20 2.48 2.34 -1.57
N LYS A 21 2.93 2.41 -0.31
CA LYS A 21 2.16 3.01 0.78
C LYS A 21 1.84 4.49 0.54
N ALA A 22 2.83 5.26 0.06
CA ALA A 22 2.62 6.65 -0.31
C ALA A 22 1.57 6.78 -1.43
N SER A 23 1.70 5.95 -2.47
CA SER A 23 0.78 5.94 -3.61
C SER A 23 -0.66 5.58 -3.21
N ILE A 24 -0.85 4.63 -2.27
CA ILE A 24 -2.16 4.29 -1.70
C ILE A 24 -2.76 5.52 -1.01
N SER A 25 -1.97 6.22 -0.19
CA SER A 25 -2.40 7.43 0.52
C SER A 25 -2.81 8.54 -0.45
N ASP A 26 -2.01 8.78 -1.47
CA ASP A 26 -2.26 9.82 -2.47
C ASP A 26 -3.52 9.51 -3.27
N PHE A 27 -3.69 8.28 -3.71
CA PHE A 27 -4.89 7.84 -4.45
C PHE A 27 -6.16 7.97 -3.60
N LYS A 28 -6.10 7.58 -2.32
CA LYS A 28 -7.21 7.74 -1.38
C LYS A 28 -7.57 9.21 -1.17
N SER A 29 -6.57 10.08 -1.03
CA SER A 29 -6.78 11.52 -0.89
C SER A 29 -7.40 12.12 -2.15
N TYR A 30 -6.84 11.82 -3.33
CA TYR A 30 -7.33 12.30 -4.62
C TYR A 30 -8.80 11.92 -4.83
N THR A 31 -9.15 10.65 -4.63
CA THR A 31 -10.52 10.16 -4.85
C THR A 31 -11.50 10.76 -3.85
N THR A 32 -11.09 10.96 -2.59
CA THR A 32 -11.91 11.64 -1.57
C THR A 32 -12.15 13.10 -1.95
N ASN A 33 -11.11 13.82 -2.35
CA ASN A 33 -11.18 15.23 -2.71
C ASN A 33 -11.94 15.48 -4.01
N PHE A 34 -11.75 14.61 -5.01
CA PHE A 34 -12.54 14.63 -6.23
C PHE A 34 -14.02 14.51 -5.89
N ARG A 35 -14.40 13.50 -5.11
CA ARG A 35 -15.80 13.26 -4.74
C ARG A 35 -16.40 14.43 -3.95
N SER A 36 -15.70 14.90 -2.92
CA SER A 36 -16.20 16.01 -2.09
C SER A 36 -16.27 17.32 -2.87
N GLY A 37 -15.27 17.60 -3.71
CA GLY A 37 -15.23 18.76 -4.59
C GLY A 37 -16.36 18.76 -5.61
N THR A 38 -16.55 17.65 -6.34
CA THR A 38 -17.63 17.50 -7.31
C THR A 38 -19.00 17.62 -6.65
N ARG A 39 -19.23 16.94 -5.52
CA ARG A 39 -20.47 17.07 -4.74
C ARG A 39 -20.73 18.50 -4.29
N SER A 40 -19.70 19.21 -3.79
CA SER A 40 -19.85 20.61 -3.37
C SER A 40 -20.18 21.55 -4.52
N GLN A 41 -19.58 21.35 -5.69
CA GLN A 41 -19.87 22.17 -6.88
C GLN A 41 -21.29 21.93 -7.38
N LEU A 42 -21.74 20.68 -7.38
CA LEU A 42 -23.05 20.31 -7.92
C LEU A 42 -24.20 20.68 -7.00
N LYS A 43 -24.01 20.67 -5.67
CA LYS A 43 -25.03 21.17 -4.72
C LYS A 43 -25.47 22.61 -4.96
N SER A 44 -24.68 23.41 -5.68
CA SER A 44 -25.06 24.78 -6.04
C SER A 44 -26.10 24.84 -7.18
N PHE A 45 -26.28 23.74 -7.92
CA PHE A 45 -27.31 23.59 -8.93
C PHE A 45 -28.53 22.95 -8.27
N ASN A 46 -29.59 23.70 -7.97
CA ASN A 46 -30.85 23.17 -7.42
C ASN A 46 -31.61 22.34 -8.49
N SER A 47 -31.12 21.17 -8.86
CA SER A 47 -31.69 20.27 -9.87
C SER A 47 -31.62 18.82 -9.42
N ASP A 48 -32.60 18.04 -9.87
CA ASP A 48 -32.66 16.56 -9.86
C ASP A 48 -31.44 15.88 -10.51
N PHE A 49 -30.67 16.60 -11.35
CA PHE A 49 -29.35 16.17 -11.81
C PHE A 49 -28.37 15.92 -10.67
N VAL A 50 -28.50 16.64 -9.54
CA VAL A 50 -27.62 16.46 -8.36
C VAL A 50 -27.81 15.08 -7.72
N ASP A 51 -29.03 14.58 -7.67
CA ASP A 51 -29.33 13.28 -7.05
C ASP A 51 -28.67 12.14 -7.85
N ALA A 52 -28.79 12.16 -9.18
CA ALA A 52 -28.15 11.17 -10.05
C ALA A 52 -26.62 11.21 -9.97
N VAL A 53 -26.02 12.38 -9.76
CA VAL A 53 -24.57 12.50 -9.57
C VAL A 53 -24.15 12.06 -8.16
N ASP A 54 -24.94 12.34 -7.12
CA ASP A 54 -24.67 11.84 -5.78
C ASP A 54 -24.68 10.31 -5.75
N ASP A 55 -25.63 9.66 -6.41
CA ASP A 55 -25.68 8.20 -6.57
C ASP A 55 -24.46 7.65 -7.32
N LEU A 56 -24.01 8.33 -8.38
CA LEU A 56 -22.80 7.96 -9.12
C LEU A 56 -21.54 8.08 -8.25
N LEU A 57 -21.41 9.19 -7.53
CA LEU A 57 -20.27 9.48 -6.65
C LEU A 57 -20.22 8.51 -5.46
N ASP A 58 -21.38 8.09 -4.95
CA ASP A 58 -21.44 7.09 -3.89
C ASP A 58 -21.14 5.67 -4.41
N ASN A 59 -21.59 5.29 -5.61
CA ASN A 59 -21.15 4.05 -6.26
C ASN A 59 -19.64 4.00 -6.50
N MET A 60 -19.02 5.12 -6.89
CA MET A 60 -17.56 5.22 -7.00
C MET A 60 -16.84 5.03 -5.67
N ASN A 61 -17.47 5.45 -4.56
CA ASN A 61 -16.94 5.27 -3.21
C ASN A 61 -17.06 3.83 -2.72
N ASP A 62 -18.11 3.11 -3.11
CA ASP A 62 -18.47 1.82 -2.51
C ASP A 62 -17.86 0.60 -3.20
N ASP A 63 -17.60 0.68 -4.51
CA ASP A 63 -17.24 -0.51 -5.28
C ASP A 63 -15.77 -0.55 -5.71
N SER A 64 -15.40 0.25 -6.71
CA SER A 64 -14.09 0.09 -7.37
C SER A 64 -12.94 0.66 -6.54
N ASN A 65 -13.14 1.82 -5.92
CA ASN A 65 -12.09 2.53 -5.19
C ASN A 65 -11.74 1.82 -3.88
N THR A 66 -12.74 1.40 -3.13
CA THR A 66 -12.60 0.68 -1.85
C THR A 66 -12.03 -0.72 -2.05
N LYS A 67 -12.44 -1.45 -3.10
CA LYS A 67 -11.84 -2.77 -3.42
C LYS A 67 -10.38 -2.63 -3.83
N LEU A 68 -10.05 -1.68 -4.70
CA LEU A 68 -8.67 -1.45 -5.12
C LEU A 68 -7.77 -1.08 -3.92
N LEU A 69 -8.20 -0.14 -3.08
CA LEU A 69 -7.46 0.25 -1.87
C LEU A 69 -7.23 -0.96 -0.94
N LYS A 70 -8.25 -1.78 -0.69
CA LYS A 70 -8.11 -3.02 0.10
C LYS A 70 -7.10 -3.99 -0.50
N HIS A 71 -7.10 -4.17 -1.81
CA HIS A 71 -6.12 -5.04 -2.47
C HIS A 71 -4.70 -4.49 -2.38
N LEU A 72 -4.52 -3.18 -2.56
CA LEU A 72 -3.21 -2.54 -2.45
C LEU A 72 -2.66 -2.60 -1.02
N ASP A 73 -3.51 -2.36 -0.01
CA ASP A 73 -3.17 -2.53 1.40
C ASP A 73 -2.75 -3.98 1.70
N ALA A 74 -3.51 -4.97 1.19
CA ALA A 74 -3.18 -6.38 1.37
C ALA A 74 -1.84 -6.77 0.71
N ILE A 75 -1.54 -6.23 -0.47
CA ILE A 75 -0.25 -6.43 -1.16
C ILE A 75 0.89 -5.82 -0.34
N HIS A 76 0.71 -4.59 0.15
CA HIS A 76 1.69 -3.93 0.99
C HIS A 76 1.97 -4.75 2.26
N ASP A 77 0.94 -5.21 2.94
CA ASP A 77 1.06 -5.99 4.18
C ASP A 77 1.74 -7.34 3.94
N ALA A 78 1.37 -8.05 2.86
CA ALA A 78 2.04 -9.27 2.46
C ALA A 78 3.53 -9.04 2.16
N GLY A 79 3.87 -7.97 1.46
CA GLY A 79 5.25 -7.60 1.18
C GLY A 79 6.04 -7.26 2.45
N ALA A 80 5.46 -6.53 3.39
CA ALA A 80 6.08 -6.22 4.68
C ALA A 80 6.32 -7.49 5.51
N MET A 81 5.38 -8.45 5.48
CA MET A 81 5.57 -9.77 6.10
C MET A 81 6.72 -10.55 5.45
N LEU A 82 6.83 -10.53 4.11
CA LEU A 82 7.92 -11.19 3.40
C LEU A 82 9.29 -10.59 3.77
N VAL A 83 9.42 -9.26 3.78
CA VAL A 83 10.65 -8.57 4.22
C VAL A 83 11.05 -9.02 5.62
N LYS A 84 10.10 -9.03 6.56
CA LYS A 84 10.33 -9.46 7.93
C LYS A 84 10.84 -10.92 7.99
N GLN A 85 10.15 -11.83 7.29
CA GLN A 85 10.54 -13.24 7.25
C GLN A 85 11.92 -13.46 6.60
N MET A 86 12.24 -12.68 5.56
CA MET A 86 13.55 -12.73 4.91
C MET A 86 14.66 -12.27 5.85
N LYS A 87 14.46 -11.16 6.60
CA LYS A 87 15.42 -10.69 7.62
C LYS A 87 15.64 -11.73 8.72
N GLU A 88 14.55 -12.28 9.28
CA GLU A 88 14.65 -13.32 10.32
C GLU A 88 15.36 -14.58 9.81
N THR A 89 15.14 -14.95 8.56
CA THR A 89 15.78 -16.12 7.95
C THR A 89 17.26 -15.86 7.68
N ASP A 90 17.61 -14.69 7.16
CA ASP A 90 18.99 -14.24 6.94
C ASP A 90 19.80 -14.28 8.24
N GLU A 91 19.24 -13.77 9.34
CA GLU A 91 19.86 -13.83 10.67
C GLU A 91 20.06 -15.27 11.18
N LYS A 92 19.06 -16.14 11.00
CA LYS A 92 19.15 -17.57 11.36
C LYS A 92 20.23 -18.30 10.55
N ILE A 93 20.39 -17.99 9.27
CA ILE A 93 21.44 -18.56 8.43
C ILE A 93 22.81 -18.04 8.86
N GLY A 94 22.95 -16.73 9.05
CA GLY A 94 24.20 -16.10 9.48
C GLY A 94 24.71 -16.64 10.83
N THR A 95 23.80 -16.89 11.77
CA THR A 95 24.15 -17.50 13.08
C THR A 95 24.59 -18.96 12.95
N LYS A 96 23.92 -19.77 12.11
CA LYS A 96 24.34 -21.16 11.83
C LYS A 96 25.71 -21.25 11.17
N ILE A 97 25.97 -20.42 10.16
CA ILE A 97 27.28 -20.39 9.46
C ILE A 97 28.41 -20.01 10.44
N ARG A 98 28.18 -19.03 11.32
CA ARG A 98 29.15 -18.65 12.36
C ARG A 98 29.33 -19.73 13.44
N GLY A 99 28.26 -20.43 13.81
CA GLY A 99 28.29 -21.51 14.80
C GLY A 99 28.98 -22.79 14.31
N GLY A 100 28.91 -23.09 13.02
CA GLY A 100 29.56 -24.26 12.40
C GLY A 100 31.02 -24.07 11.99
N SER A 101 31.59 -22.88 12.15
CA SER A 101 33.03 -22.60 11.93
C SER A 101 33.89 -22.72 13.21
N LYS A 102 33.38 -23.39 14.25
CA LYS A 102 34.14 -23.75 15.46
C LYS A 102 34.53 -25.22 15.45
#